data_AF-A0AAD6EG53-F1
#
_entry.id   AF-A0AAD6EG53-F1
#
_cell.length_a   1.000
_cell.length_b   1.000
_cell.length_c   1.000
_cell.angle_alpha   90.00
_cell.angle_beta   90.00
_cell.angle_gamma   90.00
#
_symmetry.space_group_name_H-M   'P 1'
#
loop_
_entity.id
_entity.type
_entity.pdbx_description
1 polymer ?
#
loop_
_entity_poly.entity_id
_entity_poly.type
_entity_poly.pdbx_seq_one_letter_code
_entity_poly.pdbx_strand_id
1 'polypeptide(L)'
;MEDHKPYRVTLRTHSRDIPSPDGEISPHSAKLCFMEKHNDRVAIAEAVTVAARSNVSVIFGGRTHEHKSEGFDLQALKLPGSQIRMIKAIASVSKKTIFIIHYGNPINVSP
;
A
#
# COMPACT_ATOMS: atom_id res chain seq x y z
N MET A 1 17.82 -10.36 -5.53
CA MET A 1 18.49 -9.86 -6.74
C MET A 1 19.77 -9.19 -6.28
N GLU A 2 20.83 -9.32 -7.05
CA GLU A 2 22.13 -8.73 -6.74
C GLU A 2 22.21 -7.36 -7.40
N ASP A 3 22.89 -6.44 -6.72
CA ASP A 3 23.09 -5.09 -7.23
C ASP A 3 23.83 -5.10 -8.57
N HIS A 4 23.39 -4.23 -9.49
CA HIS A 4 23.91 -4.10 -10.84
C HIS A 4 23.92 -5.36 -11.72
N LYS A 5 23.30 -6.47 -11.32
CA LYS A 5 23.17 -7.66 -12.17
C LYS A 5 21.94 -7.56 -13.07
N PRO A 6 22.08 -7.79 -14.39
CA PRO A 6 20.94 -7.82 -15.30
C PRO A 6 20.13 -9.11 -15.12
N TYR A 7 18.81 -8.99 -15.13
CA TYR A 7 17.89 -10.13 -15.07
C TYR A 7 16.94 -10.10 -16.27
N ARG A 8 16.82 -11.23 -16.97
CA ARG A 8 15.80 -11.39 -18.01
C ARG A 8 14.51 -11.87 -17.36
N VAL A 9 13.45 -11.08 -17.49
CA VAL A 9 12.10 -11.46 -17.06
C VAL A 9 11.21 -11.55 -18.31
N THR A 10 10.35 -12.55 -18.38
CA THR A 10 9.46 -12.76 -19.52
C THR A 10 8.07 -13.12 -19.00
N LEU A 11 7.08 -12.31 -19.38
CA LEU A 11 5.67 -12.58 -19.16
C LEU A 11 5.06 -13.08 -20.47
N ARG A 12 4.50 -14.28 -20.47
CA ARG A 12 3.74 -14.83 -21.61
C ARG A 12 2.28 -14.92 -21.19
N THR A 13 1.39 -14.30 -21.94
CA THR A 13 -0.05 -14.32 -21.71
C THR A 13 -0.74 -14.93 -22.92
N HIS A 14 -1.86 -15.62 -22.69
CA HIS A 14 -2.68 -16.20 -23.73
C HIS A 14 -4.11 -15.73 -23.54
N SER A 15 -4.80 -15.39 -24.64
CA SER A 15 -6.23 -15.08 -24.59
C SER A 15 -7.01 -16.29 -24.05
N ARG A 16 -8.13 -16.03 -23.38
CA ARG A 16 -9.15 -17.06 -23.17
C ARG A 16 -10.08 -17.01 -24.37
N ASP A 17 -10.05 -18.03 -25.20
CA ASP A 17 -10.90 -18.13 -26.40
C ASP A 17 -12.35 -18.55 -26.07
N ILE A 18 -12.77 -18.43 -24.82
CA ILE A 18 -14.10 -18.82 -24.35
C ILE A 18 -14.89 -17.52 -24.08
N PRO A 19 -15.86 -17.16 -24.94
CA PRO A 19 -16.82 -16.11 -24.63
C PRO A 19 -17.55 -16.47 -23.34
N SER A 20 -17.84 -15.50 -22.48
CA SER A 20 -18.75 -15.76 -21.38
C SER A 20 -20.16 -16.09 -21.94
N PRO A 21 -21.02 -16.80 -21.18
CA PRO A 21 -22.33 -17.25 -21.66
C PRO A 21 -23.25 -16.13 -22.17
N ASP A 22 -22.97 -14.89 -21.77
CA ASP A 22 -23.64 -13.64 -22.13
C ASP A 22 -23.04 -12.96 -23.39
N GLY A 23 -22.00 -13.55 -23.99
CA GLY A 23 -21.32 -13.01 -25.17
C GLY A 23 -20.31 -11.91 -24.87
N GLU A 24 -20.06 -11.60 -23.59
CA GLU A 24 -19.02 -10.65 -23.20
C GLU A 24 -17.61 -11.26 -23.35
N ILE A 25 -16.65 -10.40 -23.67
CA ILE A 25 -15.24 -10.78 -23.62
C ILE A 25 -14.80 -10.59 -22.18
N SER A 26 -14.48 -11.68 -21.48
CA SER A 26 -13.88 -11.60 -20.15
C SER A 26 -12.58 -10.77 -20.21
N PRO A 27 -12.47 -9.63 -19.50
CA PRO A 27 -11.25 -8.83 -19.50
C PRO A 27 -10.08 -9.71 -19.03
N HIS A 28 -9.05 -9.79 -19.88
CA HIS A 28 -7.81 -10.49 -19.57
C HIS A 28 -6.67 -9.48 -19.53
N SER A 29 -6.10 -9.29 -18.35
CA SER A 29 -4.92 -8.46 -18.15
C SER A 29 -3.90 -9.25 -17.34
N ALA A 30 -2.62 -8.95 -17.57
CA ALA A 30 -1.54 -9.43 -16.74
C ALA A 30 -0.64 -8.25 -16.39
N LYS A 31 -0.23 -8.20 -15.13
CA LYS A 31 0.66 -7.18 -14.60
C LYS A 31 1.87 -7.86 -13.99
N LEU A 32 3.05 -7.51 -14.47
CA LEU A 32 4.33 -7.94 -13.91
C LEU A 32 5.03 -6.72 -13.35
N CYS A 33 5.30 -6.73 -12.05
CA CYS A 33 5.99 -5.66 -11.35
C CYS A 33 7.07 -6.23 -10.43
N PHE A 34 8.06 -5.41 -10.14
CA PHE A 34 9.07 -5.69 -9.13
C PHE A 34 8.96 -4.64 -8.02
N MET A 35 9.15 -5.09 -6.79
CA MET A 35 9.34 -4.24 -5.64
C MET A 35 10.51 -4.79 -4.85
N GLU A 36 11.39 -3.90 -4.39
CA GLU A 36 12.43 -4.27 -3.45
C GLU A 36 11.80 -4.82 -2.17
N LYS A 37 12.53 -5.71 -1.50
CA LYS A 37 12.07 -6.28 -0.24
C LYS A 37 11.96 -5.16 0.79
N HIS A 38 10.73 -4.82 1.14
CA HIS A 38 10.43 -3.89 2.21
C HIS A 38 10.31 -4.63 3.55
N ASN A 39 10.88 -4.07 4.63
CA ASN A 39 10.73 -4.59 5.98
C ASN A 39 10.12 -3.51 6.88
N ASP A 40 8.80 -3.60 7.10
CA ASP A 40 8.04 -2.67 7.94
C ASP A 40 8.69 -2.42 9.30
N ARG A 41 9.27 -3.45 9.94
CA ARG A 41 9.84 -3.29 11.29
C ARG A 41 11.05 -2.37 11.29
N VAL A 42 11.92 -2.52 10.30
CA VAL A 42 13.13 -1.69 10.15
C VAL A 42 12.72 -0.27 9.78
N ALA A 43 11.85 -0.11 8.78
CA ALA A 43 11.38 1.19 8.34
C ALA A 43 10.67 1.98 9.47
N ILE A 44 9.84 1.30 10.28
CA ILE A 44 9.18 1.93 11.43
C ILE A 44 10.21 2.34 12.49
N ALA A 45 11.21 1.51 12.79
CA ALA A 45 12.25 1.84 13.77
C ALA A 45 13.08 3.08 13.36
N GLU A 46 13.41 3.19 12.07
CA GLU A 46 14.06 4.37 11.50
C GLU A 46 13.16 5.61 11.63
N ALA A 47 11.88 5.50 11.25
CA ALA A 47 10.93 6.60 11.37
C ALA A 47 10.75 7.07 12.83
N VAL A 48 10.71 6.13 13.79
CA VAL A 48 10.67 6.43 15.22
C VAL A 48 11.91 7.20 15.67
N THR A 49 13.10 6.81 15.19
CA THR A 49 14.36 7.50 15.52
C THR A 49 14.36 8.95 15.04
N VAL A 50 13.86 9.20 13.83
CA VAL A 50 13.72 10.55 13.26
C VAL A 50 12.68 11.36 14.05
N ALA A 51 11.54 10.74 14.35
CA ALA A 51 10.43 11.37 15.05
C ALA A 51 10.80 11.83 16.47
N ALA A 52 11.57 11.00 17.22
CA ALA A 52 12.02 11.33 18.56
C ALA A 52 12.89 12.59 18.63
N ARG A 53 13.57 12.94 17.53
CA ARG A 53 14.45 14.10 17.42
C ARG A 53 13.76 15.33 16.80
N SER A 54 12.50 15.17 16.39
CA SER A 54 11.75 16.20 15.66
C SER A 54 10.80 16.98 16.57
N ASN A 55 10.55 18.26 16.24
CA ASN A 55 9.54 19.06 16.94
C ASN A 55 8.11 18.66 16.53
N VAL A 56 7.94 18.27 15.27
CA VAL A 56 6.67 17.84 14.68
C VAL A 56 6.94 16.67 13.74
N SER A 57 6.16 15.60 13.87
CA SER A 57 6.16 14.47 12.94
C SER A 57 4.93 14.55 12.05
N VAL A 58 5.13 14.64 10.74
CA VAL A 58 4.05 14.62 9.75
C VAL A 58 4.05 13.26 9.06
N ILE A 59 2.98 12.51 9.25
CA ILE A 59 2.83 11.15 8.74
C ILE A 59 1.82 11.19 7.59
N PHE A 60 2.20 10.65 6.43
CA PHE A 60 1.28 10.45 5.31
C PHE A 60 0.82 8.99 5.29
N GLY A 61 -0.49 8.77 5.30
CA GLY A 61 -1.10 7.46 5.17
C GLY A 61 -2.27 7.51 4.21
N GLY A 62 -2.68 6.35 3.69
CA GLY A 62 -3.57 6.36 2.55
C GLY A 62 -3.75 5.02 1.88
N ARG A 63 -4.57 5.03 0.83
CA ARG A 63 -4.61 3.96 -0.18
C ARG A 63 -4.09 4.50 -1.49
N THR A 64 -3.20 3.73 -2.13
CA THR A 64 -2.80 3.99 -3.51
C THR A 64 -3.91 3.54 -4.48
N HIS A 65 -3.79 3.94 -5.75
CA HIS A 65 -4.72 3.52 -6.81
C HIS A 65 -4.84 1.99 -6.92
N GLU A 66 -3.78 1.25 -6.61
CA GLU A 66 -3.79 -0.23 -6.65
C GLU A 66 -4.70 -0.85 -5.59
N HIS A 67 -5.03 -0.10 -4.54
CA HIS A 67 -5.91 -0.56 -3.47
C HIS A 67 -7.35 -0.06 -3.66
N LYS A 68 -7.64 0.67 -4.73
CA LYS A 68 -8.99 1.07 -5.13
C LYS A 68 -9.32 0.27 -6.39
N SER A 69 -10.43 -0.44 -6.41
CA SER A 69 -10.87 -1.09 -7.63
C SER A 69 -12.22 -0.59 -8.04
N GLU A 70 -12.37 -0.44 -9.34
CA GLU A 70 -13.66 -0.46 -9.98
C GLU A 70 -14.19 -1.89 -9.94
N GLY A 71 -15.49 -2.06 -9.67
CA GLY A 71 -16.14 -3.38 -9.67
C GLY A 71 -16.13 -4.17 -8.36
N PHE A 72 -15.60 -3.63 -7.26
CA PHE A 72 -15.83 -4.21 -5.93
C PHE A 72 -15.80 -3.17 -4.80
N ASP A 73 -16.65 -3.39 -3.80
CA ASP A 73 -16.72 -2.58 -2.60
C ASP A 73 -15.67 -2.97 -1.55
N LEU A 74 -15.44 -2.05 -0.61
CA LEU A 74 -14.58 -2.30 0.54
C LEU A 74 -15.30 -3.13 1.60
N GLN A 75 -14.67 -4.20 2.07
CA GLN A 75 -15.19 -5.00 3.19
C GLN A 75 -15.23 -4.23 4.52
N ALA A 76 -14.33 -3.26 4.70
CA ALA A 76 -14.27 -2.43 5.89
C ALA A 76 -13.64 -1.06 5.61
N LEU A 77 -14.11 -0.04 6.32
CA LEU A 77 -13.56 1.32 6.31
C LEU A 77 -12.45 1.47 7.36
N LYS A 78 -11.43 0.60 7.36
CA LYS A 78 -10.33 0.63 8.34
C LYS A 78 -8.99 0.93 7.67
N LEU A 79 -8.08 1.55 8.41
CA LEU A 79 -6.69 1.69 7.98
C LEU A 79 -6.00 0.31 7.96
N PRO A 80 -5.08 0.06 7.01
CA PRO A 80 -4.24 -1.12 7.04
C PRO A 80 -3.49 -1.23 8.38
N GLY A 81 -3.42 -2.45 8.94
CA GLY A 81 -2.79 -2.67 10.24
C GLY A 81 -1.32 -2.24 10.29
N SER A 82 -0.60 -2.28 9.18
CA SER A 82 0.77 -1.75 9.06
C SER A 82 0.84 -0.24 9.32
N GLN A 83 -0.09 0.54 8.74
CA GLN A 83 -0.17 1.98 8.97
C GLN A 83 -0.53 2.29 10.42
N ILE A 84 -1.45 1.53 11.03
CA ILE A 84 -1.81 1.71 12.45
C ILE A 84 -0.58 1.49 13.35
N ARG A 85 0.19 0.43 13.11
CA ARG A 85 1.42 0.15 13.88
C ARG A 85 2.44 1.29 13.74
N MET A 86 2.67 1.76 12.53
CA MET A 86 3.58 2.88 12.26
C MET A 86 3.13 4.16 12.98
N ILE A 87 1.85 4.54 12.85
CA ILE A 87 1.29 5.74 13.48
C ILE A 87 1.44 5.67 14.99
N LYS A 88 1.07 4.54 15.62
CA LYS A 88 1.18 4.36 17.08
C LYS A 88 2.64 4.44 17.54
N ALA A 89 3.56 3.80 16.83
CA ALA A 89 4.98 3.82 17.17
C ALA A 89 5.55 5.25 17.09
N ILE A 90 5.31 5.97 16.00
CA ILE A 90 5.79 7.35 15.82
C ILE A 90 5.14 8.29 16.84
N ALA A 91 3.83 8.18 17.06
CA ALA A 91 3.10 9.01 18.01
C ALA A 91 3.58 8.83 19.46
N SER A 92 4.09 7.64 19.81
CA SER A 92 4.61 7.38 21.17
C SER A 92 5.89 8.13 21.51
N VAL A 93 6.66 8.59 20.51
CA VAL A 93 7.93 9.32 20.71
C VAL A 93 7.89 10.77 20.23
N SER A 94 6.87 11.13 19.45
CA SER A 94 6.74 12.47 18.84
C SER A 94 6.13 13.47 19.81
N LYS A 95 6.70 14.67 19.89
CA LYS A 95 6.14 15.78 20.68
C LYS A 95 4.80 16.27 20.14
N LYS A 96 4.68 16.35 18.82
CA LYS A 96 3.46 16.70 18.08
C LYS A 96 3.39 15.81 16.85
N THR A 97 2.22 15.23 16.60
CA THR A 97 2.00 14.33 15.46
C THR A 97 0.85 14.86 14.61
N ILE A 98 1.08 15.00 13.31
CA ILE A 98 0.06 15.32 12.31
C ILE A 98 -0.04 14.12 11.38
N PHE A 99 -1.26 13.59 11.21
CA PHE A 99 -1.52 12.52 10.27
C PHE A 99 -2.36 13.05 9.10
N ILE A 100 -1.81 12.92 7.89
CA ILE A 100 -2.46 13.34 6.65
C ILE A 100 -2.98 12.09 5.94
N ILE A 101 -4.29 12.03 5.75
CA ILE A 101 -4.99 10.89 5.17
C ILE A 101 -5.27 11.18 3.70
N HIS A 102 -4.73 10.35 2.81
CA HIS A 102 -5.06 10.34 1.39
C HIS A 102 -5.95 9.15 1.05
N TYR A 103 -7.27 9.38 1.10
CA TYR A 103 -8.32 8.40 0.79
C TYR A 103 -9.37 9.02 -0.12
N GLY A 104 -9.97 8.18 -0.98
CA GLY A 104 -11.12 8.60 -1.79
C GLY A 104 -12.48 8.41 -1.10
N ASN A 105 -12.52 7.65 0.00
CA ASN A 105 -13.72 7.28 0.75
C ASN A 105 -13.50 7.55 2.24
N PRO A 106 -14.56 7.68 3.05
CA PRO A 106 -14.44 7.78 4.50
C PRO A 106 -13.65 6.62 5.11
N ILE A 107 -12.97 6.90 6.23
CA ILE A 107 -12.24 5.90 7.00
C ILE A 107 -12.53 6.05 8.48
N ASN A 108 -12.60 4.93 9.18
CA ASN A 108 -12.75 4.91 10.61
C ASN A 108 -11.44 5.34 11.30
N VAL A 109 -11.54 6.40 12.08
CA VAL A 109 -10.47 6.97 12.92
C VAL A 109 -10.82 6.93 14.41
N SER A 110 -11.88 6.20 14.78
CA SER A 110 -12.23 5.98 16.17
C SER A 110 -11.07 5.34 16.93
N PRO A 111 -10.91 5.62 18.25
CA PRO A 111 -9.92 5.00 19.10
C PRO A 111 -9.94 3.47 19.09
#